data_AF-A0A642V5R0-F1
#
_entry.id   AF-A0A642V5R0-F1
#
_cell.length_a   1.000
_cell.length_b   1.000
_cell.length_c   1.000
_cell.angle_alpha   90.00
_cell.angle_beta   90.00
_cell.angle_gamma   90.00
#
_symmetry.space_group_name_H-M   'P 1'
#
loop_
_entity.id
_entity.type
_entity.pdbx_description
1 polymer ?
#
loop_
_entity_poly.entity_id
_entity_poly.type
_entity_poly.pdbx_seq_one_letter_code
_entity_poly.pdbx_strand_id
1 'polypeptide(L)'
;MAFKFGFSGDDIEGSEDVAMEEVDFRRFMLNDSEVRSENMPRLHRFDKLIPHTRISYSMGENEKVPRRDFFDVKYQLMGQDELSATDEILLGSSDIQTETYEGGMKVWECSYDLVKVLEQEPQTPQSVLELGCGAAVPLVHVFDHVLRNNVTGVKLTLADFNTSVLRLVSAPNMLLTWMAAVGRTESALEGEVEITQELVDQFLQDLSNRQIELQFVSGSWSSQFVRLLEPTKYDLILASETIYSLDTLDVFTDTMLNCLSSTGSALIAAKKVYFGVGGGIPEFESELQKRSVPVQWVLEDKRGVGRAVLRINLK
;
A
#
# COMPACT_ATOMS: atom_id res chain seq x y z
N MET A 1 46.01 -49.09 26.64
CA MET A 1 44.53 -49.13 26.65
C MET A 1 44.04 -48.23 25.52
N ALA A 2 43.39 -48.81 24.52
CA ALA A 2 42.88 -48.08 23.35
C ALA A 2 41.38 -47.86 23.52
N PHE A 3 40.95 -46.60 23.51
CA PHE A 3 39.53 -46.23 23.49
C PHE A 3 38.97 -46.41 22.07
N LYS A 4 37.92 -47.24 21.96
CA LYS A 4 37.23 -47.55 20.71
C LYS A 4 35.86 -46.87 20.77
N PHE A 5 35.62 -45.90 19.90
CA PHE A 5 34.31 -45.27 19.73
C PHE A 5 33.41 -46.23 18.95
N GLY A 6 32.28 -46.63 19.54
CA GLY A 6 31.20 -47.33 18.87
C GLY A 6 30.06 -46.36 18.63
N PHE A 7 29.89 -45.91 17.38
CA PHE A 7 28.63 -45.34 16.92
C PHE A 7 27.89 -46.46 16.17
N SER A 8 26.96 -47.11 16.86
CA SER A 8 25.86 -47.83 16.20
C SER A 8 24.83 -46.78 15.80
N GLY A 9 24.50 -46.75 14.50
CA GLY A 9 23.42 -45.93 13.96
C GLY A 9 22.05 -46.44 14.37
N ASP A 10 21.08 -45.66 13.89
CA ASP A 10 19.62 -45.77 14.04
C ASP A 10 19.08 -45.21 15.35
N ASP A 11 18.77 -43.91 15.30
CA ASP A 11 17.54 -43.31 15.83
C ASP A 11 17.43 -41.87 15.29
N ILE A 12 17.03 -41.73 14.01
CA ILE A 12 16.41 -40.48 13.54
C ILE A 12 14.93 -40.67 13.82
N GLU A 13 14.51 -40.23 15.00
CA GLU A 13 13.09 -40.06 15.34
C GLU A 13 12.44 -39.19 14.26
N GLY A 14 11.31 -39.67 13.75
CA GLY A 14 10.62 -39.07 12.62
C GLY A 14 10.35 -37.60 12.85
N SER A 15 10.53 -36.80 11.79
CA SER A 15 9.91 -35.49 11.71
C SER A 15 8.41 -35.70 11.91
N GLU A 16 7.89 -35.33 13.07
CA GLU A 16 6.47 -35.13 13.24
C GLU A 16 6.09 -34.06 12.21
N ASP A 17 5.42 -34.51 11.14
CA ASP A 17 4.63 -33.63 10.28
C ASP A 17 3.54 -33.05 11.20
N VAL A 18 3.87 -31.97 11.90
CA VAL A 18 2.88 -31.16 12.61
C VAL A 18 1.99 -30.62 11.50
N ALA A 19 0.85 -31.27 11.28
CA ALA A 19 -0.16 -30.79 10.36
C ALA A 19 -0.50 -29.36 10.78
N MET A 20 -0.06 -28.38 9.99
CA MET A 20 -0.46 -27.00 10.19
C MET A 20 -1.97 -26.96 10.11
N GLU A 21 -2.61 -26.54 11.21
CA GLU A 21 -4.06 -26.31 11.21
C GLU A 21 -4.38 -25.26 10.14
N GLU A 22 -5.27 -25.62 9.23
CA GLU A 22 -5.74 -24.72 8.18
C GLU A 22 -6.56 -23.57 8.82
N VAL A 23 -6.11 -22.34 8.60
CA VAL A 23 -6.75 -21.11 9.09
C VAL A 23 -7.74 -20.62 8.06
N ASP A 24 -9.03 -20.63 8.39
CA ASP A 24 -10.06 -19.97 7.58
C ASP A 24 -9.99 -18.45 7.77
N PHE A 25 -9.34 -17.76 6.82
CA PHE A 25 -9.23 -16.30 6.81
C PHE A 25 -10.58 -15.58 6.86
N ARG A 26 -11.71 -16.23 6.53
CA ARG A 26 -13.05 -15.61 6.65
C ARG A 26 -13.49 -15.44 8.10
N ARG A 27 -12.93 -16.23 9.02
CA ARG A 27 -13.21 -16.11 10.46
C ARG A 27 -12.78 -14.75 11.00
N PHE A 28 -11.80 -14.11 10.37
CA PHE A 28 -11.41 -12.73 10.61
C PHE A 28 -12.63 -11.78 10.63
N MET A 29 -13.62 -11.99 9.77
CA MET A 29 -14.79 -11.13 9.68
C MET A 29 -15.78 -11.32 10.85
N LEU A 30 -15.67 -12.40 11.62
CA LEU A 30 -16.58 -12.72 12.72
C LEU A 30 -16.18 -12.06 14.05
N ASN A 31 -14.91 -11.67 14.19
CA ASN A 31 -14.37 -11.09 15.42
C ASN A 31 -13.82 -9.70 15.10
N ASP A 32 -14.26 -8.69 15.86
CA ASP A 32 -13.66 -7.38 15.79
C ASP A 32 -12.45 -7.34 16.73
N SER A 33 -11.26 -7.12 16.17
CA SER A 33 -10.06 -6.83 16.93
C SER A 33 -10.26 -5.55 17.74
N GLU A 34 -9.70 -5.48 18.95
CA GLU A 34 -9.68 -4.23 19.71
C GLU A 34 -8.77 -3.21 19.01
N VAL A 35 -9.38 -2.31 18.23
CA VAL A 35 -8.70 -1.18 17.62
C VAL A 35 -8.88 0.05 18.51
N ARG A 36 -7.78 0.74 18.83
CA ARG A 36 -7.85 2.00 19.59
C ARG A 36 -8.70 3.03 18.84
N SER A 37 -9.49 3.81 19.57
CA SER A 37 -10.49 4.74 19.01
C SER A 37 -9.93 5.73 17.97
N GLU A 38 -8.68 6.15 18.16
CA GLU A 38 -7.89 7.03 17.33
C GLU A 38 -7.45 6.36 16.02
N ASN A 39 -7.26 5.05 16.05
CA ASN A 39 -6.78 4.23 14.92
C ASN A 39 -7.92 3.49 14.21
N MET A 40 -9.17 3.73 14.64
CA MET A 40 -10.36 3.18 13.99
C MET A 40 -10.37 3.55 12.52
N PRO A 41 -10.63 2.58 11.62
CA PRO A 41 -10.60 2.87 10.21
C PRO A 41 -11.74 3.81 9.81
N ARG A 42 -11.46 4.73 8.89
CA ARG A 42 -12.39 5.79 8.46
C ARG A 42 -12.31 6.01 6.97
N LEU A 43 -13.48 6.13 6.34
CA LEU A 43 -13.60 6.50 4.93
C LEU A 43 -13.51 8.02 4.78
N HIS A 44 -12.76 8.48 3.80
CA HIS A 44 -12.58 9.89 3.48
C HIS A 44 -12.92 10.18 2.02
N ARG A 45 -13.50 11.35 1.79
CA ARG A 45 -13.73 11.89 0.44
C ARG A 45 -12.58 12.79 0.04
N PHE A 46 -12.21 12.75 -1.24
CA PHE A 46 -11.14 13.58 -1.80
C PHE A 46 -11.32 15.08 -1.47
N ASP A 47 -12.52 15.64 -1.66
CA ASP A 47 -12.81 17.06 -1.44
C ASP A 47 -12.62 17.53 0.01
N LYS A 48 -12.72 16.61 0.97
CA LYS A 48 -12.51 16.89 2.39
C LYS A 48 -11.08 16.65 2.84
N LEU A 49 -10.34 15.86 2.06
CA LEU A 49 -9.01 15.41 2.41
C LEU A 49 -7.93 16.28 1.75
N ILE A 50 -8.14 16.76 0.52
CA ILE A 50 -7.14 17.54 -0.21
C ILE A 50 -6.95 18.95 0.43
N PRO A 51 -5.70 19.40 0.67
CA PRO A 51 -5.45 20.74 1.17
C PRO A 51 -5.62 21.77 0.06
N HIS A 52 -6.25 22.90 0.39
CA HIS A 52 -6.43 24.03 -0.52
C HIS A 52 -5.28 25.02 -0.33
N THR A 53 -4.12 24.67 -0.88
CA THR A 53 -2.87 25.40 -0.69
C THR A 53 -2.01 25.32 -1.94
N ARG A 54 -1.01 26.20 -2.03
CA ARG A 54 0.10 26.00 -2.96
C ARG A 54 0.97 24.84 -2.48
N ILE A 55 1.37 23.99 -3.43
CA ILE A 55 2.31 22.89 -3.22
C ILE A 55 3.38 22.89 -4.30
N SER A 56 4.59 22.46 -3.95
CA SER A 56 5.63 22.12 -4.92
C SER A 56 5.60 20.64 -5.29
N TYR A 57 5.99 20.32 -6.51
CA TYR A 57 6.06 18.95 -7.03
C TYR A 57 7.20 18.78 -8.02
N SER A 58 7.70 17.56 -8.14
CA SER A 58 8.73 17.17 -9.10
C SER A 58 8.30 15.95 -9.91
N MET A 59 8.95 15.76 -11.06
CA MET A 59 8.82 14.52 -11.81
C MET A 59 9.59 13.42 -11.06
N GLY A 60 8.96 12.27 -10.83
CA GLY A 60 9.66 11.15 -10.20
C GLY A 60 10.85 10.66 -11.03
N GLU A 61 11.76 9.89 -10.41
CA GLU A 61 13.00 9.39 -11.04
C GLU A 61 12.79 8.61 -12.37
N ASN A 62 11.57 8.14 -12.64
CA ASN A 62 11.17 7.48 -13.90
C ASN A 62 10.29 8.36 -14.82
N GLU A 63 10.31 9.68 -14.66
CA GLU A 63 9.79 10.75 -15.54
C GLU A 63 8.30 10.70 -15.98
N LYS A 64 7.51 9.69 -15.60
CA LYS A 64 6.13 9.55 -16.14
C LYS A 64 5.05 10.30 -15.38
N VAL A 65 5.21 10.48 -14.06
CA VAL A 65 4.15 11.07 -13.23
C VAL A 65 4.73 12.04 -12.20
N PRO A 66 4.14 13.26 -12.06
CA PRO A 66 4.53 14.21 -11.02
C PRO A 66 4.14 13.73 -9.63
N ARG A 67 4.92 14.14 -8.63
CA ARG A 67 4.67 13.86 -7.22
C ARG A 67 4.98 15.09 -6.38
N ARG A 68 4.19 15.28 -5.34
CA ARG A 68 4.41 16.37 -4.38
C ARG A 68 5.78 16.22 -3.73
N ASP A 69 6.49 17.33 -3.60
CA ASP A 69 7.81 17.34 -3.02
C ASP A 69 7.78 17.17 -1.50
N PHE A 70 8.73 16.40 -0.99
CA PHE A 70 8.81 16.10 0.43
C PHE A 70 9.14 17.34 1.28
N PHE A 71 10.00 18.22 0.77
CA PHE A 71 10.33 19.46 1.48
C PHE A 71 9.10 20.38 1.60
N ASP A 72 8.21 20.36 0.61
CA ASP A 72 6.98 21.13 0.60
C ASP A 72 5.98 20.61 1.65
N VAL A 73 5.87 19.28 1.80
CA VAL A 73 5.09 18.68 2.91
C VAL A 73 5.60 19.16 4.27
N LYS A 74 6.93 19.13 4.48
CA LYS A 74 7.54 19.63 5.73
C LYS A 74 7.27 21.11 5.94
N TYR A 75 7.42 21.93 4.89
CA TYR A 75 7.18 23.36 4.97
C TYR A 75 5.72 23.67 5.32
N GLN A 76 4.76 22.95 4.73
CA GLN A 76 3.35 23.09 5.07
C GLN A 76 3.10 22.76 6.55
N LEU A 77 3.68 21.67 7.05
CA LEU A 77 3.53 21.26 8.45
C LEU A 77 4.16 22.26 9.43
N MET A 78 5.32 22.82 9.10
CA MET A 78 5.97 23.85 9.93
C MET A 78 5.12 25.13 10.10
N GLY A 79 4.17 25.38 9.19
CA GLY A 79 3.24 26.49 9.26
C GLY A 79 1.95 26.20 10.03
N GLN A 80 1.77 24.99 10.60
CA GLN A 80 0.57 24.62 11.35
C GLN A 80 0.79 24.80 12.86
N ASP A 81 -0.19 25.39 13.55
CA ASP A 81 -0.15 25.62 15.00
C ASP A 81 -0.42 24.33 15.81
N GLU A 82 -1.22 23.41 15.25
CA GLU A 82 -1.55 22.11 15.84
C GLU A 82 -1.08 20.98 14.91
N LEU A 83 -0.24 20.10 15.44
CA LEU A 83 0.30 18.94 14.75
C LEU A 83 -0.21 17.67 15.41
N SER A 84 -0.60 16.68 14.61
CA SER A 84 -0.80 15.33 15.15
C SER A 84 0.54 14.68 15.49
N ALA A 85 0.54 13.63 16.30
CA ALA A 85 1.75 12.85 16.59
C ALA A 85 2.42 12.35 15.31
N THR A 86 1.62 11.96 14.31
CA THR A 86 2.12 11.65 12.98
C THR A 86 2.83 12.85 12.36
N ASP A 87 2.20 14.03 12.32
CA ASP A 87 2.78 15.25 11.72
C ASP A 87 4.10 15.68 12.39
N GLU A 88 4.23 15.52 13.71
CA GLU A 88 5.49 15.73 14.43
C GLU A 88 6.58 14.76 13.97
N ILE A 89 6.24 13.48 13.78
CA ILE A 89 7.16 12.49 13.21
C ILE A 89 7.52 12.86 11.77
N LEU A 90 6.56 13.37 10.99
CA LEU A 90 6.81 13.80 9.61
C LEU A 90 7.84 14.93 9.54
N LEU A 91 7.83 15.85 10.51
CA LEU A 91 8.83 16.92 10.62
C LEU A 91 10.21 16.39 11.04
N GLY A 92 10.23 15.36 11.88
CA GLY A 92 11.43 14.71 12.41
C GLY A 92 12.28 13.96 11.37
N SER A 93 13.19 13.13 11.90
CA SER A 93 14.12 12.29 11.14
C SER A 93 13.83 10.79 11.26
N SER A 94 12.74 10.40 11.93
CA SER A 94 12.39 9.00 12.16
C SER A 94 11.58 8.47 10.98
N ASP A 95 12.08 7.40 10.34
CA ASP A 95 11.44 6.81 9.15
C ASP A 95 10.18 6.00 9.50
N ILE A 96 10.11 5.38 10.68
CA ILE A 96 8.98 4.55 11.16
C ILE A 96 8.86 4.67 12.69
N GLN A 97 7.62 4.70 13.18
CA GLN A 97 7.26 4.49 14.58
C GLN A 97 5.95 3.71 14.65
N THR A 98 6.04 2.44 15.06
CA THR A 98 4.91 1.51 15.09
C THR A 98 3.72 2.08 15.86
N GLU A 99 2.52 1.91 15.31
CA GLU A 99 1.25 2.45 15.81
C GLU A 99 1.07 3.98 15.72
N THR A 100 2.09 4.74 15.31
CA THR A 100 2.02 6.22 15.19
C THR A 100 2.32 6.71 13.77
N TYR A 101 3.25 6.08 13.05
CA TYR A 101 3.64 6.43 11.69
C TYR A 101 4.41 5.27 11.02
N GLU A 102 3.85 4.72 9.94
CA GLU A 102 4.41 3.53 9.27
C GLU A 102 5.15 3.86 7.95
N GLY A 103 5.80 5.02 7.88
CA GLY A 103 6.74 5.34 6.80
C GLY A 103 6.13 5.73 5.45
N GLY A 104 4.85 6.12 5.40
CA GLY A 104 4.10 6.40 4.16
C GLY A 104 4.57 7.61 3.33
N MET A 105 5.48 8.46 3.82
CA MET A 105 5.98 9.60 3.02
C MET A 105 7.19 9.26 2.14
N LYS A 106 8.00 8.27 2.53
CA LYS A 106 9.18 7.87 1.76
C LYS A 106 8.74 6.88 0.70
N VAL A 107 9.15 7.11 -0.54
CA VAL A 107 8.96 6.11 -1.58
C VAL A 107 10.02 5.05 -1.41
N TRP A 108 9.56 3.84 -1.13
CA TRP A 108 10.42 2.69 -0.95
C TRP A 108 10.75 2.02 -2.29
N GLU A 109 11.90 1.37 -2.39
CA GLU A 109 12.35 0.73 -3.63
C GLU A 109 11.33 -0.31 -4.15
N CYS A 110 10.65 -1.01 -3.24
CA CYS A 110 9.62 -1.99 -3.56
C CYS A 110 8.44 -1.40 -4.34
N SER A 111 8.11 -0.12 -4.16
CA SER A 111 7.03 0.53 -4.91
C SER A 111 7.36 0.60 -6.39
N TYR A 112 8.63 0.83 -6.74
CA TYR A 112 9.07 0.81 -8.14
C TYR A 112 9.20 -0.61 -8.69
N ASP A 113 9.47 -1.60 -7.84
CA ASP A 113 9.44 -3.00 -8.25
C ASP A 113 8.01 -3.44 -8.62
N LEU A 114 6.96 -2.96 -7.92
CA LEU A 114 5.57 -3.11 -8.37
C LEU A 114 5.31 -2.46 -9.72
N VAL A 115 5.76 -1.21 -9.91
CA VAL A 115 5.57 -0.49 -11.18
C VAL A 115 6.19 -1.28 -12.35
N LYS A 116 7.38 -1.87 -12.17
CA LYS A 116 8.01 -2.72 -13.20
C LYS A 116 7.13 -3.91 -13.58
N VAL A 117 6.50 -4.56 -12.61
CA VAL A 117 5.58 -5.68 -12.86
C VAL A 117 4.33 -5.20 -13.60
N LEU A 118 3.75 -4.08 -13.17
CA LEU A 118 2.57 -3.48 -13.80
C LEU A 118 2.84 -3.04 -15.26
N GLU A 119 4.06 -2.58 -15.56
CA GLU A 119 4.45 -2.22 -16.93
C GLU A 119 4.65 -3.44 -17.83
N GLN A 120 5.13 -4.56 -17.28
CA GLN A 120 5.33 -5.81 -18.03
C GLN A 120 4.02 -6.55 -18.28
N GLU A 121 3.06 -6.38 -17.37
CA GLU A 121 1.74 -6.99 -17.44
C GLU A 121 0.66 -5.91 -17.30
N PRO A 122 0.43 -5.08 -18.34
CA PRO A 122 -0.60 -4.04 -18.28
C PRO A 122 -1.97 -4.67 -18.03
N GLN A 123 -2.58 -4.32 -16.91
CA GLN A 123 -3.94 -4.72 -16.57
C GLN A 123 -4.83 -3.49 -16.47
N THR A 124 -6.10 -3.64 -16.84
CA THR A 124 -7.14 -2.62 -16.64
C THR A 124 -8.18 -3.14 -15.64
N PRO A 125 -7.79 -3.31 -14.36
CA PRO A 125 -8.73 -3.76 -13.32
C PRO A 125 -9.87 -2.76 -13.17
N GLN A 126 -11.08 -3.28 -12.91
CA GLN A 126 -12.24 -2.42 -12.63
C GLN A 126 -12.21 -1.91 -11.18
N SER A 127 -11.48 -2.60 -10.30
CA SER A 127 -11.33 -2.23 -8.89
C SER A 127 -9.91 -2.44 -8.40
N VAL A 128 -9.29 -1.37 -7.87
CA VAL A 128 -7.92 -1.36 -7.34
C VAL A 128 -7.91 -0.86 -5.91
N LEU A 129 -7.23 -1.59 -5.03
CA LEU A 129 -6.95 -1.19 -3.66
C LEU A 129 -5.44 -1.16 -3.44
N GLU A 130 -4.90 -0.04 -2.97
CA GLU A 130 -3.53 0.00 -2.45
C GLU A 130 -3.53 0.06 -0.92
N LEU A 131 -3.00 -0.98 -0.28
CA LEU A 131 -2.85 -1.08 1.18
C LEU A 131 -1.48 -0.52 1.59
N GLY A 132 -1.46 0.36 2.59
CA GLY A 132 -0.23 1.05 3.01
C GLY A 132 0.31 1.94 1.88
N CYS A 133 -0.58 2.73 1.26
CA CYS A 133 -0.28 3.35 -0.03
C CYS A 133 0.82 4.40 0.03
N GLY A 134 1.00 5.11 1.16
CA GLY A 134 2.00 6.16 1.23
C GLY A 134 1.84 7.20 0.10
N ALA A 135 2.89 7.39 -0.70
CA ALA A 135 2.85 8.24 -1.89
C ALA A 135 2.05 7.67 -3.08
N ALA A 136 1.53 6.44 -2.95
CA ALA A 136 0.67 5.73 -3.89
C ALA A 136 1.30 5.50 -5.27
N VAL A 137 2.62 5.33 -5.33
CA VAL A 137 3.37 5.22 -6.60
C VAL A 137 2.82 4.10 -7.52
N PRO A 138 2.53 2.88 -7.03
CA PRO A 138 1.90 1.83 -7.82
C PRO A 138 0.50 2.21 -8.34
N LEU A 139 -0.40 2.69 -7.47
CA LEU A 139 -1.77 3.00 -7.90
C LEU A 139 -1.82 4.24 -8.80
N VAL A 140 -0.97 5.24 -8.56
CA VAL A 140 -0.81 6.40 -9.43
C VAL A 140 -0.37 5.99 -10.84
N HIS A 141 0.50 5.00 -10.97
CA HIS A 141 0.86 4.43 -12.27
C HIS A 141 -0.35 3.81 -12.97
N VAL A 142 -1.17 3.03 -12.24
CA VAL A 142 -2.41 2.47 -12.77
C VAL A 142 -3.40 3.57 -13.15
N PHE A 143 -3.51 4.63 -12.35
CA PHE A 143 -4.39 5.76 -12.60
C PHE A 143 -3.98 6.56 -13.84
N ASP A 144 -2.69 6.83 -14.03
CA ASP A 144 -2.19 7.46 -15.26
C ASP A 144 -2.54 6.63 -16.50
N HIS A 145 -2.38 5.30 -16.43
CA HIS A 145 -2.81 4.40 -17.50
C HIS A 145 -4.32 4.49 -17.75
N VAL A 146 -5.15 4.46 -16.70
CA VAL A 146 -6.62 4.59 -16.80
C VAL A 146 -7.01 5.89 -17.49
N LEU A 147 -6.41 7.02 -17.10
CA LEU A 147 -6.71 8.33 -17.68
C LEU A 147 -6.29 8.42 -19.15
N ARG A 148 -5.04 8.05 -19.47
CA ARG A 148 -4.48 8.16 -20.83
C ARG A 148 -5.15 7.23 -21.83
N ASN A 149 -5.64 6.07 -21.37
CA ASN A 149 -6.34 5.09 -22.21
C ASN A 149 -7.87 5.25 -22.15
N ASN A 150 -8.39 6.28 -21.47
CA ASN A 150 -9.82 6.54 -21.31
C ASN A 150 -10.61 5.33 -20.80
N VAL A 151 -10.03 4.58 -19.86
CA VAL A 151 -10.72 3.46 -19.20
C VAL A 151 -11.79 4.05 -18.28
N THR A 152 -13.01 3.52 -18.37
CA THR A 152 -14.17 3.99 -17.59
C THR A 152 -14.65 2.91 -16.63
N GLY A 153 -15.38 3.32 -15.58
CA GLY A 153 -15.99 2.38 -14.62
C GLY A 153 -15.03 1.86 -13.55
N VAL A 154 -13.89 2.52 -13.36
CA VAL A 154 -12.82 2.07 -12.46
C VAL A 154 -13.03 2.62 -11.06
N LYS A 155 -12.88 1.76 -10.05
CA LYS A 155 -12.81 2.14 -8.64
C LYS A 155 -11.37 2.06 -8.13
N LEU A 156 -10.90 3.17 -7.57
CA LEU A 156 -9.56 3.30 -6.99
C LEU A 156 -9.69 3.62 -5.50
N THR A 157 -9.11 2.77 -4.66
CA THR A 157 -9.10 2.93 -3.20
C THR A 157 -7.67 2.99 -2.69
N LEU A 158 -7.35 4.08 -1.99
CA LEU A 158 -6.05 4.28 -1.34
C LEU A 158 -6.22 4.14 0.16
N ALA A 159 -5.43 3.27 0.79
CA ALA A 159 -5.49 3.04 2.22
C ALA A 159 -4.13 3.22 2.88
N ASP A 160 -4.08 4.03 3.93
CA ASP A 160 -2.89 4.22 4.76
C ASP A 160 -3.31 4.26 6.22
N PHE A 161 -2.41 3.87 7.13
CA PHE A 161 -2.70 4.02 8.56
C PHE A 161 -2.97 5.48 8.93
N ASN A 162 -2.24 6.41 8.30
CA ASN A 162 -2.19 7.81 8.69
C ASN A 162 -3.05 8.70 7.79
N THR A 163 -4.06 9.36 8.37
CA THR A 163 -4.87 10.36 7.64
C THR A 163 -4.01 11.50 7.06
N SER A 164 -2.96 11.91 7.78
CA SER A 164 -2.03 12.94 7.31
C SER A 164 -1.28 12.53 6.03
N VAL A 165 -0.91 11.25 5.89
CA VAL A 165 -0.26 10.75 4.67
C VAL A 165 -1.21 10.84 3.48
N LEU A 166 -2.46 10.41 3.67
CA LEU A 166 -3.49 10.52 2.64
C LEU A 166 -3.70 11.99 2.23
N ARG A 167 -3.87 12.89 3.21
CA ARG A 167 -4.12 14.33 3.03
C ARG A 167 -2.95 15.03 2.34
N LEU A 168 -1.74 14.79 2.82
CA LEU A 168 -0.57 15.56 2.42
C LEU A 168 0.16 14.98 1.23
N VAL A 169 0.01 13.69 0.94
CA VAL A 169 0.80 13.00 -0.08
C VAL A 169 -0.09 12.28 -1.09
N SER A 170 -0.91 11.31 -0.67
CA SER A 170 -1.62 10.43 -1.60
C SER A 170 -2.64 11.20 -2.44
N ALA A 171 -3.50 12.01 -1.83
CA ALA A 171 -4.49 12.81 -2.57
C ALA A 171 -3.84 13.87 -3.48
N PRO A 172 -2.85 14.66 -3.04
CA PRO A 172 -2.10 15.54 -3.94
C PRO A 172 -1.49 14.80 -5.13
N ASN A 173 -0.91 13.61 -4.94
CA ASN A 173 -0.34 12.84 -6.03
C ASN A 173 -1.42 12.38 -7.04
N MET A 174 -2.63 12.02 -6.59
CA MET A 174 -3.74 11.73 -7.50
C MET A 174 -4.10 12.96 -8.35
N LEU A 175 -4.21 14.14 -7.74
CA LEU A 175 -4.51 15.38 -8.47
C LEU A 175 -3.42 15.73 -9.49
N LEU A 176 -2.16 15.67 -9.08
CA LEU A 176 -1.00 15.93 -9.93
C LEU A 176 -0.94 14.98 -11.12
N THR A 177 -1.21 13.69 -10.88
CA THR A 177 -1.29 12.66 -11.94
C THR A 177 -2.35 13.00 -12.97
N TRP A 178 -3.55 13.38 -12.50
CA TRP A 178 -4.61 13.81 -13.39
C TRP A 178 -4.23 15.04 -14.22
N MET A 179 -3.67 16.06 -13.58
CA MET A 179 -3.20 17.27 -14.27
C MET A 179 -2.19 16.95 -15.37
N ALA A 180 -1.24 16.04 -15.11
CA ALA A 180 -0.27 15.60 -16.10
C ALA A 180 -0.93 14.83 -17.25
N ALA A 181 -1.85 13.92 -16.94
CA ALA A 181 -2.53 13.11 -17.95
C ALA A 181 -3.45 13.94 -18.87
N VAL A 182 -4.08 15.00 -18.36
CA VAL A 182 -4.94 15.89 -19.17
C VAL A 182 -4.21 17.08 -19.80
N GLY A 183 -2.86 17.10 -19.75
CA GLY A 183 -2.04 18.13 -20.40
C GLY A 183 -2.09 19.51 -19.73
N ARG A 184 -2.41 19.56 -18.43
CA ARG A 184 -2.49 20.81 -17.66
C ARG A 184 -1.19 21.22 -16.97
N THR A 185 -0.16 20.38 -17.05
CA THR A 185 1.16 20.67 -16.49
C THR A 185 1.98 21.67 -17.30
N GLU A 186 1.59 21.99 -18.54
CA GLU A 186 2.32 22.95 -19.40
C GLU A 186 2.08 24.42 -19.01
N SER A 187 1.05 24.74 -18.21
CA SER A 187 0.78 26.11 -17.73
C SER A 187 1.11 26.32 -16.25
N ALA A 188 1.48 25.27 -15.52
CA ALA A 188 1.98 25.36 -14.15
C ALA A 188 3.46 25.72 -14.23
N LEU A 189 3.87 26.79 -13.55
CA LEU A 189 5.29 27.14 -13.39
C LEU A 189 6.03 25.88 -12.91
N GLU A 190 7.15 25.57 -13.56
CA GLU A 190 8.03 24.41 -13.32
C GLU A 190 8.07 23.98 -11.83
N GLY A 191 7.18 23.05 -11.45
CA GLY A 191 7.18 22.42 -10.12
C GLY A 191 6.33 23.07 -9.03
N GLU A 192 5.36 23.95 -9.33
CA GLU A 192 4.39 24.43 -8.34
C GLU A 192 2.94 24.44 -8.85
N VAL A 193 1.97 24.16 -7.98
CA VAL A 193 0.54 24.28 -8.27
C VAL A 193 -0.22 24.85 -7.08
N GLU A 194 -1.17 25.75 -7.35
CA GLU A 194 -2.13 26.23 -6.37
C GLU A 194 -3.41 25.39 -6.43
N ILE A 195 -3.70 24.66 -5.35
CA ILE A 195 -4.90 23.81 -5.26
C ILE A 195 -6.08 24.68 -4.84
N THR A 196 -6.84 25.17 -5.82
CA THR A 196 -8.08 25.93 -5.59
C THR A 196 -9.31 25.02 -5.59
N GLN A 197 -10.44 25.52 -5.06
CA GLN A 197 -11.71 24.78 -5.09
C GLN A 197 -12.13 24.49 -6.55
N GLU A 198 -11.92 25.43 -7.47
CA GLU A 198 -12.25 25.26 -8.88
C GLU A 198 -11.42 24.14 -9.53
N LEU A 199 -10.15 23.99 -9.14
CA LEU A 199 -9.31 22.89 -9.62
C LEU A 199 -9.82 21.54 -9.11
N VAL A 200 -10.18 21.47 -7.82
CA VAL A 200 -10.77 20.28 -7.20
C VAL A 200 -12.10 19.91 -7.86
N ASP A 201 -12.97 20.88 -8.13
CA ASP A 201 -14.25 20.65 -8.79
C ASP A 201 -14.06 20.14 -10.22
N GLN A 202 -13.10 20.68 -10.97
CA GLN A 202 -12.77 20.22 -12.31
C GLN A 202 -12.23 18.78 -12.32
N PHE A 203 -11.36 18.45 -11.36
CA PHE A 203 -10.86 17.09 -11.17
C PHE A 203 -12.01 16.12 -10.90
N LEU A 204 -12.86 16.41 -9.92
CA LEU A 204 -13.99 15.55 -9.54
C LEU A 204 -15.03 15.42 -10.66
N GLN A 205 -15.28 16.49 -11.41
CA GLN A 205 -16.19 16.44 -12.56
C GLN A 205 -15.63 15.56 -13.69
N ASP A 206 -14.34 15.63 -13.99
CA ASP A 206 -13.72 14.76 -14.99
C ASP A 206 -13.74 13.29 -14.57
N LEU A 207 -13.42 12.98 -13.29
CA LEU A 207 -13.55 11.62 -12.77
C LEU A 207 -14.99 11.09 -12.88
N SER A 208 -15.97 11.91 -12.51
CA SER A 208 -17.39 11.56 -12.63
C SER A 208 -17.79 11.28 -14.08
N ASN A 209 -17.36 12.12 -15.03
CA ASN A 209 -17.62 11.93 -16.47
C ASN A 209 -17.01 10.61 -17.00
N ARG A 210 -15.85 10.21 -16.45
CA ARG A 210 -15.16 8.95 -16.78
C ARG A 210 -15.66 7.75 -15.96
N GLN A 211 -16.63 7.94 -15.07
CA GLN A 211 -17.10 6.93 -14.14
C GLN A 211 -15.96 6.33 -13.29
N ILE A 212 -15.02 7.18 -12.86
CA ILE A 212 -13.91 6.80 -11.97
C ILE A 212 -14.34 7.15 -10.54
N GLU A 213 -14.41 6.14 -9.68
CA GLU A 213 -14.67 6.30 -8.25
C GLU A 213 -13.33 6.36 -7.51
N LEU A 214 -13.13 7.38 -6.68
CA LEU A 214 -11.93 7.56 -5.87
C LEU A 214 -12.28 7.57 -4.38
N GLN A 215 -11.68 6.65 -3.62
CA GLN A 215 -11.91 6.49 -2.18
C GLN A 215 -10.59 6.48 -1.40
N PHE A 216 -10.64 6.97 -0.16
CA PHE A 216 -9.50 6.98 0.75
C PHE A 216 -9.92 6.36 2.09
N VAL A 217 -9.05 5.53 2.67
CA VAL A 217 -9.30 4.92 3.99
C VAL A 217 -8.10 5.13 4.89
N SER A 218 -8.31 5.78 6.03
CA SER A 218 -7.30 5.86 7.08
C SER A 218 -7.51 4.78 8.14
N GLY A 219 -6.49 4.50 8.95
CA GLY A 219 -6.59 3.71 10.18
C GLY A 219 -6.15 2.26 10.04
N SER A 220 -6.34 1.48 11.10
CA SER A 220 -5.80 0.12 11.24
C SER A 220 -6.52 -0.87 10.34
N TRP A 221 -5.74 -1.79 9.74
CA TRP A 221 -6.27 -3.02 9.20
C TRP A 221 -7.04 -3.79 10.27
N SER A 222 -8.24 -4.27 9.92
CA SER A 222 -9.18 -4.93 10.83
C SER A 222 -10.39 -5.46 10.05
N SER A 223 -11.22 -6.29 10.68
CA SER A 223 -12.53 -6.68 10.13
C SER A 223 -13.39 -5.46 9.80
N GLN A 224 -13.32 -4.41 10.62
CA GLN A 224 -14.02 -3.15 10.44
C GLN A 224 -13.50 -2.37 9.23
N PHE A 225 -12.18 -2.40 8.99
CA PHE A 225 -11.59 -1.85 7.76
C PHE A 225 -12.17 -2.54 6.53
N VAL A 226 -12.24 -3.88 6.54
CA VAL A 226 -12.82 -4.65 5.42
C VAL A 226 -14.30 -4.30 5.23
N ARG A 227 -15.09 -4.21 6.31
CA ARG A 227 -16.52 -3.83 6.26
C ARG A 227 -16.74 -2.44 5.67
N LEU A 228 -15.83 -1.49 5.87
CA LEU A 228 -15.92 -0.15 5.25
C LEU A 228 -15.78 -0.21 3.72
N LEU A 229 -15.11 -1.22 3.20
CA LEU A 229 -14.91 -1.41 1.76
C LEU A 229 -16.02 -2.25 1.11
N GLU A 230 -16.83 -2.95 1.91
CA GLU A 230 -17.96 -3.72 1.40
C GLU A 230 -19.01 -2.83 0.71
N PRO A 231 -19.68 -3.32 -0.34
CA PRO A 231 -19.61 -4.69 -0.88
C PRO A 231 -18.46 -4.92 -1.88
N THR A 232 -17.56 -3.96 -2.04
CA THR A 232 -16.48 -4.03 -3.05
C THR A 232 -15.50 -5.15 -2.70
N LYS A 233 -15.20 -6.01 -3.69
CA LYS A 233 -14.00 -6.85 -3.70
C LYS A 233 -13.14 -6.39 -4.86
N TYR A 234 -11.82 -6.45 -4.69
CA TYR A 234 -10.87 -5.80 -5.58
C TYR A 234 -10.24 -6.80 -6.55
N ASP A 235 -10.20 -6.44 -7.83
CA ASP A 235 -9.55 -7.23 -8.89
C ASP A 235 -8.04 -7.14 -8.81
N LEU A 236 -7.53 -6.00 -8.32
CA LEU A 236 -6.12 -5.78 -8.07
C LEU A 236 -5.92 -5.19 -6.67
N ILE A 237 -5.14 -5.88 -5.84
CA ILE A 237 -4.63 -5.32 -4.58
C ILE A 237 -3.14 -5.06 -4.74
N LEU A 238 -2.68 -3.88 -4.35
CA LEU A 238 -1.28 -3.48 -4.37
C LEU A 238 -0.83 -3.24 -2.93
N ALA A 239 0.37 -3.69 -2.58
CA ALA A 239 0.99 -3.31 -1.31
C ALA A 239 2.52 -3.35 -1.45
N SER A 240 3.19 -2.35 -0.88
CA SER A 240 4.65 -2.23 -0.94
C SER A 240 5.20 -1.98 0.46
N GLU A 241 6.12 -2.84 0.89
CA GLU A 241 6.72 -2.79 2.23
C GLU A 241 5.68 -2.75 3.36
N THR A 242 4.66 -3.60 3.28
CA THR A 242 3.59 -3.71 4.30
C THR A 242 3.73 -4.93 5.22
N ILE A 243 4.67 -5.84 4.92
CA ILE A 243 4.88 -7.11 5.63
C ILE A 243 6.14 -7.11 6.52
N TYR A 244 6.62 -5.93 6.92
CA TYR A 244 7.86 -5.80 7.69
C TYR A 244 7.72 -6.17 9.16
N SER A 245 6.51 -6.09 9.73
CA SER A 245 6.25 -6.36 11.14
C SER A 245 5.52 -7.68 11.31
N LEU A 246 6.03 -8.54 12.19
CA LEU A 246 5.38 -9.80 12.55
C LEU A 246 4.04 -9.56 13.26
N ASP A 247 3.94 -8.48 14.04
CA ASP A 247 2.76 -8.17 14.85
C ASP A 247 1.55 -7.82 13.97
N THR A 248 1.78 -7.24 12.79
CA THR A 248 0.71 -6.85 11.86
C THR A 248 0.52 -7.82 10.70
N LEU A 249 1.38 -8.84 10.58
CA LEU A 249 1.41 -9.71 9.42
C LEU A 249 0.11 -10.53 9.26
N ASP A 250 -0.40 -11.06 10.37
CA ASP A 250 -1.62 -11.86 10.41
C ASP A 250 -2.85 -11.03 9.98
N VAL A 251 -3.04 -9.86 10.61
CA VAL A 251 -4.15 -8.94 10.30
C VAL A 251 -4.04 -8.33 8.90
N PHE A 252 -2.83 -8.06 8.41
CA PHE A 252 -2.60 -7.64 7.03
C PHE A 252 -3.03 -8.73 6.04
N THR A 253 -2.60 -9.97 6.28
CA THR A 253 -2.90 -11.12 5.41
C THR A 253 -4.40 -11.34 5.33
N ASP A 254 -5.10 -11.36 6.47
CA ASP A 254 -6.55 -11.53 6.50
C ASP A 254 -7.28 -10.35 5.85
N THR A 255 -6.83 -9.11 6.08
CA THR A 255 -7.42 -7.92 5.44
C THR A 255 -7.28 -8.00 3.92
N MET A 256 -6.09 -8.33 3.42
CA MET A 256 -5.82 -8.50 1.99
C MET A 256 -6.73 -9.58 1.39
N LEU A 257 -6.76 -10.78 1.99
CA LEU A 257 -7.54 -11.91 1.48
C LEU A 257 -9.04 -11.67 1.51
N ASN A 258 -9.55 -11.01 2.56
CA ASN A 258 -10.97 -10.66 2.64
C ASN A 258 -11.36 -9.50 1.72
N CYS A 259 -10.42 -8.66 1.26
CA CYS A 259 -10.67 -7.63 0.25
C CYS A 259 -10.55 -8.13 -1.19
N LEU A 260 -9.83 -9.24 -1.42
CA LEU A 260 -9.51 -9.75 -2.76
C LEU A 260 -10.74 -10.39 -3.42
N SER A 261 -10.96 -10.10 -4.71
CA SER A 261 -12.01 -10.76 -5.50
C SER A 261 -11.58 -12.20 -5.85
N SER A 262 -12.54 -13.09 -6.10
CA SER A 262 -12.24 -14.51 -6.39
C SER A 262 -11.46 -14.72 -7.69
N THR A 263 -11.48 -13.74 -8.60
CA THR A 263 -10.76 -13.74 -9.87
C THR A 263 -9.63 -12.71 -9.89
N GLY A 264 -9.44 -11.96 -8.80
CA GLY A 264 -8.45 -10.91 -8.69
C GLY A 264 -7.07 -11.45 -8.31
N SER A 265 -6.11 -10.54 -8.27
CA SER A 265 -4.77 -10.81 -7.77
C SER A 265 -4.29 -9.73 -6.82
N ALA A 266 -3.52 -10.12 -5.81
CA ALA A 266 -2.77 -9.19 -4.98
C ALA A 266 -1.28 -9.22 -5.38
N LEU A 267 -0.68 -8.06 -5.62
CA LEU A 267 0.74 -7.88 -5.88
C LEU A 267 1.39 -7.23 -4.66
N ILE A 268 2.26 -7.98 -3.99
CA ILE A 268 2.90 -7.58 -2.73
C ILE A 268 4.40 -7.50 -2.96
N ALA A 269 4.95 -6.28 -2.90
CA ALA A 269 6.38 -6.06 -3.03
C ALA A 269 7.02 -5.84 -1.67
N ALA A 270 8.08 -6.58 -1.38
CA ALA A 270 8.72 -6.55 -0.08
C ALA A 270 10.20 -6.92 -0.14
N LYS A 271 10.93 -6.57 0.92
CA LYS A 271 12.28 -7.11 1.17
C LYS A 271 12.16 -8.54 1.66
N LYS A 272 13.17 -9.36 1.36
CA LYS A 272 13.23 -10.73 1.86
C LYS A 272 13.28 -10.76 3.39
N VAL A 273 13.99 -9.82 4.00
CA VAL A 273 14.13 -9.71 5.46
C VAL A 273 14.18 -8.25 5.88
N TYR A 274 13.46 -7.92 6.97
CA TYR A 274 13.53 -6.64 7.66
C TYR A 274 14.23 -6.79 9.01
N PHE A 275 15.48 -6.32 9.11
CA PHE A 275 16.24 -6.39 10.37
C PHE A 275 15.59 -5.55 11.48
N GLY A 276 15.51 -6.12 12.68
CA GLY A 276 14.96 -5.48 13.88
C GLY A 276 13.50 -5.79 14.15
N VAL A 277 12.64 -5.71 13.13
CA VAL A 277 11.18 -5.97 13.21
C VAL A 277 10.80 -7.41 12.87
N GLY A 278 11.68 -8.13 12.16
CA GLY A 278 11.60 -9.59 11.99
C GLY A 278 10.67 -10.10 10.90
N GLY A 279 9.86 -9.24 10.27
CA GLY A 279 9.05 -9.63 9.11
C GLY A 279 9.87 -9.76 7.83
N GLY A 280 9.20 -10.20 6.77
CA GLY A 280 9.83 -10.54 5.51
C GLY A 280 8.97 -11.45 4.65
N ILE A 281 9.52 -11.79 3.49
CA ILE A 281 8.86 -12.71 2.56
C ILE A 281 8.66 -14.10 3.17
N PRO A 282 9.66 -14.74 3.82
CA PRO A 282 9.49 -16.08 4.37
C PRO A 282 8.34 -16.17 5.40
N GLU A 283 8.21 -15.16 6.25
CA GLU A 283 7.16 -15.12 7.27
C GLU A 283 5.79 -14.91 6.64
N PHE A 284 5.70 -14.07 5.60
CA PHE A 284 4.46 -13.89 4.85
C PHE A 284 4.05 -15.13 4.07
N GLU A 285 5.00 -15.86 3.46
CA GLU A 285 4.72 -17.15 2.81
C GLU A 285 4.18 -18.17 3.81
N SER A 286 4.71 -18.19 5.04
CA SER A 286 4.20 -19.02 6.13
C SER A 286 2.76 -18.65 6.50
N GLU A 287 2.43 -17.35 6.61
CA GLU A 287 1.06 -16.90 6.88
C GLU A 287 0.05 -17.27 5.76
N LEU A 288 0.48 -17.23 4.51
CA LEU A 288 -0.32 -17.67 3.37
C LEU A 288 -0.50 -19.20 3.37
N GLN A 289 0.56 -19.95 3.69
CA GLN A 289 0.52 -21.41 3.77
C GLN A 289 -0.45 -21.88 4.85
N LYS A 290 -0.48 -21.23 6.03
CA LYS A 290 -1.47 -21.51 7.09
C LYS A 290 -2.90 -21.41 6.58
N ARG A 291 -3.17 -20.58 5.58
CA ARG A 291 -4.50 -20.30 4.99
C ARG A 291 -4.74 -21.07 3.69
N SER A 292 -3.86 -22.00 3.33
CA SER A 292 -3.89 -22.75 2.07
C SER A 292 -3.93 -21.84 0.82
N VAL A 293 -3.32 -20.65 0.90
CA VAL A 293 -3.29 -19.70 -0.21
C VAL A 293 -1.96 -19.83 -0.98
N PRO A 294 -1.98 -20.11 -2.29
CA PRO A 294 -0.75 -20.20 -3.08
C PRO A 294 -0.13 -18.82 -3.30
N VAL A 295 1.20 -18.81 -3.44
CA VAL A 295 1.99 -17.62 -3.73
C VAL A 295 2.87 -17.88 -4.95
N GLN A 296 2.95 -16.89 -5.84
CA GLN A 296 3.81 -16.92 -7.02
C GLN A 296 4.80 -15.76 -6.96
N TRP A 297 6.09 -16.03 -7.16
CA TRP A 297 7.10 -14.99 -7.32
C TRP A 297 7.06 -14.46 -8.76
N VAL A 298 6.79 -13.17 -8.95
CA VAL A 298 6.70 -12.55 -10.28
C VAL A 298 7.88 -11.64 -10.59
N LEU A 299 8.61 -11.19 -9.57
CA LEU A 299 9.88 -10.48 -9.72
C LEU A 299 10.79 -10.83 -8.54
N GLU A 300 12.09 -11.00 -8.81
CA GLU A 300 13.11 -11.16 -7.77
C GLU A 300 14.33 -10.29 -8.08
N ASP A 301 14.69 -9.41 -7.15
CA ASP A 301 15.96 -8.67 -7.14
C ASP A 301 16.85 -9.23 -6.03
N LYS A 302 18.01 -9.79 -6.41
CA LYS A 302 18.96 -10.40 -5.45
C LYS A 302 20.00 -9.41 -4.91
N ARG A 303 19.94 -8.14 -5.31
CA ARG A 303 20.88 -7.12 -4.83
C ARG A 303 20.53 -6.68 -3.40
N GLY A 304 21.55 -6.36 -2.61
CA GLY A 304 21.38 -5.92 -1.23
C GLY A 304 20.70 -6.98 -0.36
N VAL A 305 19.68 -6.57 0.41
CA VAL A 305 18.88 -7.47 1.28
C VAL A 305 17.97 -8.42 0.50
N GLY A 306 17.88 -8.27 -0.82
CA GLY A 306 16.95 -9.00 -1.67
C GLY A 306 15.54 -8.43 -1.56
N ARG A 307 14.88 -8.25 -2.71
CA ARG A 307 13.49 -7.81 -2.81
C ARG A 307 12.75 -8.71 -3.79
N ALA A 308 11.45 -8.81 -3.64
CA ALA A 308 10.62 -9.53 -4.60
C ALA A 308 9.24 -8.88 -4.73
N VAL A 309 8.55 -9.23 -5.81
CA VAL A 309 7.10 -9.03 -5.94
C VAL A 309 6.45 -10.41 -5.97
N LEU A 310 5.48 -10.59 -5.09
CA LEU A 310 4.67 -11.79 -4.95
C LEU A 310 3.29 -11.54 -5.53
N ARG A 311 2.74 -12.53 -6.22
CA ARG A 311 1.36 -12.59 -6.69
C ARG A 311 0.58 -13.61 -5.87
N ILE A 312 -0.58 -13.19 -5.38
CA ILE A 312 -1.48 -14.01 -4.58
C ILE A 312 -2.85 -14.03 -5.27
N ASN A 313 -3.42 -15.23 -5.39
CA ASN A 313 -4.77 -15.48 -5.90
C ASN A 313 -5.50 -16.40 -4.91
N LEU A 314 -6.82 -16.26 -4.78
CA LEU A 314 -7.60 -17.11 -3.86
C LEU A 314 -7.78 -18.55 -4.38
N LYS A 315 -7.63 -18.77 -5.69
CA LYS A 315 -7.64 -20.07 -6.39
C LYS A 315 -6.84 -19.99 -7.68
#